data_AF-A0A9D2KZ53-F1
#
_entry.id   AF-A0A9D2KZ53-F1
#
_cell.length_a   1.000
_cell.length_b   1.000
_cell.length_c   1.000
_cell.angle_alpha   90.00
_cell.angle_beta   90.00
_cell.angle_gamma   90.00
#
_symmetry.space_group_name_H-M   'P 1'
#
loop_
_entity.id
_entity.type
_entity.pdbx_description
1 polymer ?
#
loop_
_entity_poly.entity_id
_entity_poly.type
_entity_poly.pdbx_seq_one_letter_code
_entity_poly.pdbx_strand_id
1 'polypeptide(L)'
;MTNEKNIHQRINEAKHSMEGFIKDSKGYQYNYVSGSQVLHKLNPELYKHGINITFKTSDAKYEAVNVVVKGKEKTEYIVSLNVHYTITNTDRIEEKIESTIFAIGQQDDPSKALGTALTYSERYFL
;
A
#
# COMPACT_ATOMS: atom_id res chain seq x y z
N MET A 1 -8.15 13.64 -34.24
CA MET A 1 -6.93 13.21 -33.53
C MET A 1 -7.32 12.96 -32.09
N THR A 2 -7.41 11.69 -31.69
CA THR A 2 -7.66 11.34 -30.29
C THR A 2 -6.37 11.65 -29.54
N ASN A 3 -6.36 12.70 -28.72
CA ASN A 3 -5.22 12.98 -27.84
C ASN A 3 -5.03 11.76 -26.94
N GLU A 4 -3.90 11.07 -27.10
CA GLU A 4 -3.54 9.95 -26.24
C GLU A 4 -3.38 10.46 -24.81
N LYS A 5 -4.06 9.81 -23.85
CA LYS A 5 -4.09 10.27 -22.46
C LYS A 5 -2.80 9.90 -21.76
N ASN A 6 -2.24 10.87 -21.05
CA ASN A 6 -1.08 10.66 -20.18
C ASN A 6 -1.48 9.93 -18.88
N ILE A 7 -0.49 9.42 -18.14
CA ILE A 7 -0.66 8.62 -16.92
C ILE A 7 -1.42 9.39 -15.84
N HIS A 8 -1.21 10.70 -15.71
CA HIS A 8 -1.91 11.53 -14.73
C HIS A 8 -3.41 11.63 -15.05
N GLN A 9 -3.76 11.80 -16.33
CA GLN A 9 -5.15 11.83 -16.79
C GLN A 9 -5.82 10.47 -16.56
N ARG A 10 -5.13 9.37 -16.88
CA ARG A 10 -5.62 8.00 -16.64
C ARG A 10 -5.87 7.74 -15.15
N ILE A 11 -4.94 8.14 -14.27
CA ILE A 11 -5.10 8.02 -12.81
C ILE A 11 -6.30 8.83 -12.34
N ASN A 12 -6.47 10.07 -12.81
CA ASN A 12 -7.60 10.90 -12.41
C ASN A 12 -8.94 10.28 -12.81
N GLU A 13 -9.02 9.68 -14.00
CA GLU A 13 -10.23 8.98 -14.46
C GLU A 13 -10.53 7.73 -13.61
N ALA A 14 -9.51 6.91 -13.34
CA ALA A 14 -9.65 5.75 -12.47
C ALA A 14 -10.04 6.13 -11.03
N LYS A 15 -9.56 7.26 -10.51
CA LYS A 15 -9.95 7.78 -9.19
C LYS A 15 -11.36 8.38 -9.19
N HIS A 16 -11.77 9.03 -10.28
CA HIS A 16 -13.08 9.66 -10.39
C HIS A 16 -14.21 8.62 -10.53
N SER A 17 -13.95 7.49 -11.17
CA SER A 17 -14.92 6.38 -11.28
C SER A 17 -15.13 5.62 -9.96
N MET A 18 -14.25 5.80 -8.99
CA MET A 18 -14.40 5.22 -7.65
C MET A 18 -15.34 6.08 -6.79
N GLU A 19 -16.66 5.85 -6.91
CA GLU A 19 -17.63 6.41 -5.97
C GLU A 19 -17.36 5.94 -4.53
N GLY A 20 -17.63 6.86 -3.58
CA GLY A 20 -17.16 6.87 -2.20
C GLY A 20 -16.97 5.52 -1.51
N PHE A 21 -15.87 5.40 -0.78
CA PHE A 21 -15.61 4.21 0.04
C PHE A 21 -16.64 4.09 1.16
N ILE A 22 -17.49 3.06 1.07
CA ILE A 22 -18.41 2.69 2.16
C ILE A 22 -17.57 2.06 3.27
N LYS A 23 -17.69 2.56 4.50
CA LYS A 23 -17.02 1.99 5.68
C LYS A 23 -17.57 0.58 5.93
N ASP A 24 -16.73 -0.44 5.85
CA ASP A 24 -17.09 -1.87 5.96
C ASP A 24 -16.48 -2.56 7.19
N SER A 25 -15.57 -1.91 7.90
CA SER A 25 -14.79 -2.51 8.99
C SER A 25 -14.98 -1.78 10.31
N LYS A 26 -14.96 -2.52 11.43
CA LYS A 26 -15.09 -1.99 12.80
C LYS A 26 -13.82 -2.26 13.61
N GLY A 27 -13.28 -1.26 14.28
CA GLY A 27 -12.14 -1.42 15.20
C GLY A 27 -12.25 -0.51 16.42
N TYR A 28 -12.28 -1.11 17.62
CA TYR A 28 -12.34 -0.54 18.99
C TYR A 28 -13.41 0.55 19.27
N GLN A 29 -13.61 1.54 18.39
CA GLN A 29 -14.68 2.56 18.38
C GLN A 29 -14.94 3.18 16.98
N TYR A 30 -14.21 2.82 15.91
CA TYR A 30 -14.28 3.49 14.61
C TYR A 30 -14.67 2.54 13.46
N ASN A 31 -15.51 3.05 12.56
CA ASN A 31 -15.79 2.42 11.28
C ASN A 31 -14.78 2.92 10.24
N TYR A 32 -14.03 2.02 9.61
CA TYR A 32 -13.06 2.32 8.55
C TYR A 32 -13.33 1.46 7.31
N VAL A 33 -12.68 1.81 6.20
CA VAL A 33 -12.74 1.04 4.94
C VAL A 33 -11.57 0.07 4.94
N SER A 34 -11.83 -1.21 4.76
CA SER A 34 -10.79 -2.23 4.67
C SER A 34 -9.89 -1.98 3.46
N GLY A 35 -8.59 -2.21 3.61
CA GLY A 35 -7.65 -2.14 2.48
C GLY A 35 -8.05 -3.10 1.35
N SER A 36 -8.64 -4.26 1.70
CA SER A 36 -9.19 -5.22 0.74
C SER A 36 -10.31 -4.64 -0.12
N GLN A 37 -11.23 -3.84 0.44
CA GLN A 37 -12.29 -3.20 -0.34
C GLN A 37 -11.74 -2.12 -1.27
N VAL A 38 -10.71 -1.39 -0.83
CA VAL A 38 -10.02 -0.39 -1.67
C VAL A 38 -9.40 -1.08 -2.88
N LEU A 39 -8.61 -2.14 -2.67
CA LEU A 39 -7.96 -2.89 -3.75
C LEU A 39 -8.96 -3.56 -4.71
N HIS A 40 -10.04 -4.13 -4.17
CA HIS A 40 -11.07 -4.79 -5.00
C HIS A 40 -11.78 -3.81 -5.95
N LYS A 41 -11.96 -2.55 -5.53
CA LYS A 41 -12.53 -1.49 -6.38
C LYS A 41 -11.48 -0.85 -7.29
N LEU A 42 -10.25 -0.66 -6.80
CA LEU A 42 -9.20 0.05 -7.51
C LEU A 42 -8.63 -0.79 -8.66
N ASN A 43 -8.34 -2.07 -8.45
CA ASN A 43 -7.68 -2.91 -9.45
C ASN A 43 -8.42 -2.99 -10.80
N PRO A 44 -9.76 -3.17 -10.85
CA PRO A 44 -10.50 -3.14 -12.11
C PRO A 44 -10.39 -1.79 -12.85
N GLU A 45 -10.44 -0.67 -12.13
CA GLU A 45 -10.34 0.65 -12.73
C GLU A 45 -8.91 0.95 -13.22
N LEU A 46 -7.88 0.55 -12.47
CA LEU A 46 -6.50 0.63 -12.94
C LEU A 46 -6.30 -0.15 -14.24
N TYR A 47 -6.79 -1.40 -14.29
CA TYR A 47 -6.71 -2.24 -15.49
C TYR A 47 -7.43 -1.60 -16.69
N LYS A 48 -8.67 -1.14 -16.48
CA LYS A 48 -9.49 -0.47 -17.50
C LYS A 48 -8.83 0.78 -18.08
N HIS A 49 -8.10 1.52 -17.26
CA HIS A 49 -7.39 2.75 -17.67
C HIS A 49 -5.94 2.51 -18.12
N GLY A 50 -5.49 1.25 -18.21
CA GLY A 50 -4.14 0.90 -18.66
C GLY A 50 -3.05 1.36 -17.68
N ILE A 51 -3.30 1.19 -16.39
CA ILE A 51 -2.38 1.55 -15.30
C ILE A 51 -1.90 0.28 -14.62
N ASN A 52 -0.58 0.11 -14.54
CA ASN A 52 0.05 -0.95 -13.77
C ASN A 52 0.77 -0.34 -12.55
N ILE A 53 0.70 -1.03 -11.41
CA ILE A 53 1.41 -0.68 -10.18
C ILE A 53 2.28 -1.87 -9.81
N THR A 54 3.59 -1.64 -9.74
CA THR A 54 4.56 -2.62 -9.26
C THR A 54 5.29 -2.07 -8.05
N PHE A 55 5.87 -2.95 -7.24
CA PHE A 55 6.72 -2.52 -6.15
C PHE A 55 7.94 -3.43 -5.99
N LYS A 56 8.98 -2.88 -5.36
CA LYS A 56 10.15 -3.61 -4.87
C LYS A 56 10.58 -3.08 -3.51
N THR A 57 11.37 -3.84 -2.78
CA THR A 57 11.86 -3.44 -1.46
C THR A 57 13.37 -3.29 -1.43
N SER A 58 13.90 -2.47 -0.52
CA SER A 58 15.33 -2.34 -0.25
C SER A 58 15.60 -2.01 1.22
N ASP A 59 16.87 -2.11 1.61
CA ASP A 59 17.37 -1.72 2.95
C ASP A 59 16.61 -2.35 4.12
N ALA A 60 16.19 -3.61 3.96
CA ALA A 60 15.43 -4.32 4.99
C ALA A 60 16.29 -4.54 6.25
N LYS A 61 15.74 -4.16 7.41
CA LYS A 61 16.33 -4.34 8.73
C LYS A 61 15.37 -5.06 9.64
N TYR A 62 15.93 -5.91 10.50
CA TYR A 62 15.22 -6.72 11.48
C TYR A 62 15.86 -6.51 12.85
N GLU A 63 15.04 -6.22 13.85
CA GLU A 63 15.47 -6.03 15.22
C GLU A 63 14.53 -6.79 16.16
N ALA A 64 15.09 -7.58 17.08
CA ALA A 64 14.34 -8.19 18.16
C ALA A 64 14.37 -7.25 19.38
N VAL A 65 13.19 -6.92 19.91
CA VAL A 65 13.02 -6.04 21.06
C VAL A 65 12.24 -6.75 22.16
N ASN A 66 12.64 -6.57 23.42
CA ASN A 66 11.87 -7.05 24.56
C ASN A 66 10.94 -5.93 25.03
N VAL A 67 9.64 -6.20 24.99
CA VAL A 67 8.59 -5.27 25.43
C VAL A 67 7.86 -5.85 26.63
N VAL A 68 7.37 -4.99 27.52
CA VAL A 68 6.55 -5.41 28.66
C VAL A 68 5.08 -5.17 28.32
N VAL A 69 4.32 -6.26 28.13
CA VAL A 69 2.89 -6.21 27.83
C VAL A 69 2.13 -6.75 29.04
N LYS A 70 1.33 -5.89 29.69
CA LYS A 70 0.55 -6.25 30.90
C LYS A 70 1.41 -6.89 32.00
N GLY A 71 2.63 -6.38 32.20
CA GLY A 71 3.56 -6.86 33.23
C GLY A 71 4.30 -8.15 32.88
N LYS A 72 4.16 -8.68 31.65
CA LYS A 72 4.95 -9.81 31.16
C LYS A 72 5.90 -9.36 30.07
N GLU A 73 7.15 -9.77 30.16
CA GLU A 73 8.12 -9.59 29.08
C GLU A 73 7.73 -10.46 27.88
N LYS A 74 7.79 -9.88 26.70
CA LYS A 74 7.54 -10.53 25.42
C LYS A 74 8.57 -10.03 24.41
N THR A 75 9.13 -10.94 23.62
CA THR A 75 9.94 -10.55 22.47
C THR A 75 9.04 -10.22 21.29
N GLU A 76 9.26 -9.05 20.71
CA GLU A 76 8.67 -8.62 19.45
C GLU A 76 9.78 -8.30 18.45
N TYR A 77 9.39 -8.19 17.19
CA TYR A 77 10.28 -7.94 16.07
C TYR A 77 9.84 -6.68 15.37
N ILE A 78 10.78 -5.76 15.21
CA ILE A 78 10.64 -4.56 14.39
C ILE A 78 11.28 -4.86 13.04
N VAL A 79 10.49 -4.68 11.98
CA VAL A 79 10.94 -4.77 10.59
C VAL A 79 10.80 -3.40 9.96
N SER A 80 11.88 -2.91 9.36
CA SER A 80 11.87 -1.65 8.60
C SER A 80 12.53 -1.82 7.24
N LEU A 81 12.01 -1.14 6.22
CA LEU A 81 12.45 -1.27 4.83
C LEU A 81 11.97 -0.08 4.01
N ASN A 82 12.63 0.17 2.88
CA ASN A 82 12.11 1.06 1.86
C ASN A 82 11.23 0.25 0.89
N VAL A 83 10.03 0.77 0.59
CA VAL A 83 9.13 0.23 -0.44
C VAL A 83 9.09 1.21 -1.60
N HIS A 84 9.53 0.76 -2.76
CA HIS A 84 9.55 1.55 -3.98
C HIS A 84 8.38 1.15 -4.86
N TYR A 85 7.42 2.05 -5.04
CA TYR A 85 6.30 1.87 -5.95
C TYR A 85 6.60 2.49 -7.31
N THR A 86 6.16 1.82 -8.36
CA THR A 86 6.21 2.34 -9.73
C THR A 86 4.83 2.18 -10.36
N ILE A 87 4.24 3.31 -10.76
CA ILE A 87 3.03 3.35 -11.58
C ILE A 87 3.47 3.55 -13.03
N THR A 88 2.99 2.71 -13.95
CA THR A 88 3.33 2.81 -15.37
C THR A 88 2.08 2.83 -16.23
N ASN A 89 2.10 3.62 -17.32
CA ASN A 89 1.15 3.49 -18.41
C ASN A 89 1.45 2.20 -19.20
N THR A 90 0.47 1.31 -19.36
CA THR A 90 0.65 0.03 -20.05
C THR A 90 0.93 0.19 -21.54
N ASP A 91 0.47 1.29 -22.13
CA ASP A 91 0.66 1.59 -23.55
C ASP A 91 2.04 2.21 -23.82
N ARG A 92 2.64 2.83 -22.78
CA ARG A 92 3.89 3.60 -22.83
C ARG A 92 4.68 3.44 -21.53
N ILE A 93 5.44 2.35 -21.42
CA ILE A 93 6.13 1.95 -20.18
C ILE A 93 7.16 2.98 -19.69
N GLU A 94 7.67 3.85 -20.58
CA GLU A 94 8.56 4.95 -20.24
C GLU A 94 7.86 6.05 -19.43
N GLU A 95 6.54 6.16 -19.56
CA GLU A 95 5.72 7.06 -18.77
C GLU A 95 5.42 6.43 -17.42
N LYS A 96 6.17 6.86 -16.40
CA LYS A 96 6.10 6.29 -15.06
C LYS A 96 6.14 7.34 -13.95
N ILE A 97 5.54 6.98 -12.82
CA ILE A 97 5.62 7.72 -11.56
C ILE A 97 6.26 6.81 -10.53
N GLU A 98 7.32 7.30 -9.88
CA GLU A 98 8.07 6.56 -8.86
C GLU A 98 7.89 7.22 -7.49
N SER A 99 7.65 6.40 -6.46
CA SER A 99 7.52 6.85 -5.07
C SER A 99 8.24 5.87 -4.16
N THR A 100 8.80 6.37 -3.06
CA THR A 100 9.45 5.54 -2.04
C THR A 100 8.87 5.87 -0.68
N ILE A 101 8.44 4.84 0.05
CA ILE A 101 7.92 4.94 1.41
C ILE A 101 8.83 4.15 2.35
N PHE A 102 9.28 4.78 3.43
CA PHE A 102 9.91 4.06 4.53
C PHE A 102 8.83 3.38 5.36
N ALA A 103 8.84 2.05 5.37
CA ALA A 103 7.85 1.21 6.00
C ALA A 103 8.40 0.61 7.29
N ILE A 104 7.58 0.56 8.34
CA ILE A 104 7.93 -0.04 9.63
C ILE A 104 6.75 -0.89 10.11
N GLY A 105 7.05 -2.06 10.66
CA GLY A 105 6.07 -2.92 11.31
C GLY A 105 6.65 -3.58 12.55
N GLN A 106 5.82 -3.77 13.58
CA GLN A 106 6.20 -4.41 14.83
C GLN A 106 5.18 -5.48 15.20
N GLN A 107 5.63 -6.73 15.36
CA GLN A 107 4.79 -7.88 15.71
C GLN A 107 5.58 -8.93 16.49
N ASP A 108 4.89 -9.94 17.02
CA ASP A 108 5.52 -11.06 17.72
C ASP A 108 6.18 -12.11 16.83
N ASP A 109 6.07 -11.95 15.51
CA ASP A 109 6.70 -12.79 14.50
C ASP A 109 7.29 -11.91 13.39
N PRO A 110 8.51 -12.18 12.90
CA PRO A 110 9.14 -11.38 11.85
C PRO A 110 8.34 -11.29 10.55
N SER A 111 7.66 -12.37 10.15
CA SER A 111 6.86 -12.39 8.92
C SER A 111 5.60 -11.54 9.07
N LYS A 112 4.96 -11.59 10.25
CA LYS A 112 3.84 -10.69 10.58
C LYS A 112 4.29 -9.23 10.64
N ALA A 113 5.47 -8.95 11.18
CA ALA A 113 6.02 -7.59 11.25
C ALA A 113 6.30 -7.02 9.85
N LEU A 114 6.89 -7.83 8.96
CA LEU A 114 7.05 -7.48 7.55
C LEU A 114 5.71 -7.22 6.86
N GLY A 115 4.74 -8.14 7.02
CA GLY A 115 3.39 -7.97 6.46
C GLY A 115 2.70 -6.71 6.97
N THR A 116 2.90 -6.37 8.25
CA THR A 116 2.43 -5.11 8.85
C THR A 116 3.04 -3.91 8.15
N ALA A 117 4.38 -3.88 8.00
CA ALA A 117 5.08 -2.78 7.33
C ALA A 117 4.56 -2.56 5.90
N LEU A 118 4.43 -3.63 5.11
CA LEU A 118 3.94 -3.57 3.74
C LEU A 118 2.48 -3.11 3.64
N THR A 119 1.62 -3.57 4.56
CA THR A 119 0.20 -3.17 4.60
C THR A 119 0.05 -1.68 4.86
N TYR A 120 0.81 -1.12 5.81
CA TYR A 120 0.74 0.32 6.09
C TYR A 120 1.36 1.13 4.95
N SER A 121 2.47 0.68 4.37
CA SER A 121 3.07 1.31 3.18
C SER A 121 2.07 1.42 2.02
N GLU A 122 1.36 0.33 1.72
CA GLU A 122 0.34 0.32 0.67
C GLU A 122 -0.76 1.35 0.94
N ARG A 123 -1.23 1.47 2.18
CA ARG A 123 -2.26 2.46 2.56
C ARG A 123 -1.81 3.91 2.40
N TYR A 124 -0.54 4.21 2.63
CA TYR A 124 0.01 5.56 2.44
C TYR A 124 0.31 5.88 0.96
N PHE A 125 0.52 4.85 0.15
CA PHE A 125 0.78 5.01 -1.28
C PHE A 125 -0.50 5.34 -2.08
N LEU A 126 -1.63 4.72 -1.73
CA LEU A 126 -2.92 4.87 -2.43
C LEU A 126 -3.61 6.22 -2.14
#